data_AF-A0A1E5HA00-F1
#
_entry.id   AF-A0A1E5HA00-F1
#
_cell.length_a   1.000
_cell.length_b   1.000
_cell.length_c   1.000
_cell.angle_alpha   90.00
_cell.angle_beta   90.00
_cell.angle_gamma   90.00
#
_symmetry.space_group_name_H-M   'P 1'
#
loop_
_entity.id
_entity.type
_entity.pdbx_description
1 polymer ?
#
loop_
_entity_poly.entity_id
_entity_poly.type
_entity_poly.pdbx_seq_one_letter_code
_entity_poly.pdbx_strand_id
1 'polypeptide(L)'
;MDAGAKGFYLFIEGFTSAFVDHTTVPQSTIGSNDAINISISKTEHIYNSEPAYRFCTEVLLENVTQTKQEIQKGLSVYGDSLIVAVNREKARIHIHSNEPDQVLNYLSQIGQPIQQKADDMLLQYQVNQHKKASIALVTDSVADLPADYLLDNQIHVLPMNILLGDTSYIDKITIQSSQFFEMNKKQGVRATSSQPTMKTVENLFLF
;
A
#
# COMPACT_ATOMS: atom_id res chain seq x y z
N MET A 1 -1.97 -22.65 10.38
CA MET A 1 -0.60 -22.10 10.36
C MET A 1 -0.61 -20.94 9.38
N ASP A 2 -0.44 -19.71 9.84
CA ASP A 2 -0.37 -18.55 8.95
C ASP A 2 0.88 -18.64 8.05
N ALA A 3 0.82 -18.07 6.85
CA ALA A 3 1.88 -18.14 5.85
C ALA A 3 3.22 -17.62 6.40
N GLY A 4 3.18 -16.59 7.26
CA GLY A 4 4.38 -16.07 7.94
C GLY A 4 5.01 -17.07 8.91
N ALA A 5 4.20 -17.79 9.70
CA ALA A 5 4.68 -18.78 10.65
C ALA A 5 5.32 -20.00 9.94
N LYS A 6 4.74 -20.43 8.81
CA LYS A 6 5.30 -21.51 8.00
C LYS A 6 6.61 -21.10 7.30
N GLY A 7 6.67 -19.87 6.78
CA GLY A 7 7.89 -19.34 6.17
C GLY A 7 9.05 -19.25 7.15
N PHE A 8 8.80 -18.74 8.36
CA PHE A 8 9.82 -18.68 9.41
C PHE A 8 10.29 -20.08 9.85
N TYR A 9 9.36 -21.03 9.99
CA TYR A 9 9.72 -22.42 10.30
C TYR A 9 10.64 -23.03 9.24
N LEU A 10 10.29 -22.92 7.95
CA LEU A 10 11.09 -23.44 6.84
C LEU A 10 12.47 -22.77 6.76
N PHE A 11 12.55 -21.47 7.04
CA PHE A 11 13.82 -20.74 7.09
C PHE A 11 14.73 -21.27 8.21
N ILE A 12 14.19 -21.44 9.42
CA ILE A 12 14.96 -21.96 10.57
C ILE A 12 15.35 -23.42 10.32
N GLU A 13 14.46 -24.25 9.78
CA GLU A 13 14.76 -25.64 9.41
C GLU A 13 15.93 -25.71 8.43
N GLY A 14 15.86 -25.00 7.30
CA GLY A 14 16.95 -24.97 6.31
C GLY A 14 18.26 -24.40 6.86
N PHE A 15 18.19 -23.33 7.67
CA PHE A 15 19.36 -22.76 8.34
C PHE A 15 20.03 -23.79 9.27
N THR A 16 19.24 -24.53 10.04
CA THR A 16 19.74 -25.51 11.01
C THR A 16 20.34 -26.72 10.31
N SER A 17 19.69 -27.24 9.27
CA SER A 17 20.23 -28.37 8.48
C SER A 17 21.54 -28.03 7.76
N ALA A 18 21.71 -26.78 7.31
CA ALA A 18 22.96 -26.34 6.69
C ALA A 18 24.10 -26.16 7.71
N PHE A 19 23.81 -25.59 8.88
CA PHE A 19 24.84 -25.24 9.88
C PHE A 19 25.18 -26.35 10.87
N VAL A 20 24.19 -27.14 11.29
CA VAL A 20 24.34 -28.17 12.34
C VAL A 20 24.61 -29.53 11.71
N ASP A 21 23.79 -29.92 10.73
CA ASP A 21 23.88 -31.26 10.14
C ASP A 21 24.92 -31.32 9.02
N HIS A 22 25.53 -30.17 8.66
CA HIS A 22 26.43 -30.00 7.51
C HIS A 22 25.90 -30.62 6.21
N THR A 23 24.59 -30.77 6.12
CA THR A 23 23.92 -31.23 4.92
C THR A 23 23.89 -30.05 3.96
N THR A 24 24.92 -29.96 3.12
CA THR A 24 24.84 -29.12 1.93
C THR A 24 23.84 -29.77 1.00
N VAL A 25 22.74 -29.07 0.73
CA VAL A 25 21.88 -29.41 -0.42
C VAL A 25 22.83 -29.54 -1.62
N PRO A 26 22.84 -30.66 -2.36
CA PRO A 26 23.77 -30.82 -3.47
C PRO A 26 23.63 -29.60 -4.36
N GLN A 27 24.77 -28.97 -4.62
CA GLN A 27 24.86 -27.91 -5.62
C GLN A 27 24.47 -28.58 -6.93
N SER A 28 23.18 -28.56 -7.26
CA SER A 28 22.72 -28.83 -8.60
C SER A 28 23.54 -27.87 -9.45
N THR A 29 24.37 -28.46 -10.31
CA THR A 29 25.05 -27.74 -11.38
C THR A 29 23.96 -26.95 -12.09
N ILE A 30 23.86 -25.65 -11.76
CA ILE A 30 23.14 -24.69 -12.56
C ILE A 30 23.98 -24.64 -13.83
N GLY A 31 23.61 -25.50 -14.78
CA GLY A 31 24.12 -25.41 -16.13
C GLY A 31 23.94 -23.96 -16.55
N SER A 32 25.05 -23.33 -16.90
CA SER A 32 25.10 -22.07 -17.60
C SER A 32 24.26 -22.18 -18.86
N ASN A 33 22.96 -21.86 -18.75
CA ASN A 33 22.03 -21.46 -19.82
C ASN A 33 20.59 -21.23 -19.37
N ASP A 34 20.22 -21.50 -18.12
CA ASP A 34 19.01 -20.90 -17.57
C ASP A 34 19.44 -19.79 -16.62
N ALA A 35 19.23 -18.54 -17.05
CA ALA A 35 19.22 -17.42 -16.13
C ALA A 35 18.38 -17.87 -14.93
N ILE A 36 18.98 -17.85 -13.74
CA ILE A 36 18.23 -18.01 -12.51
C ILE A 36 17.22 -16.87 -12.56
N ASN A 37 16.01 -17.19 -13.00
CA ASN A 37 14.85 -16.38 -12.70
C ASN A 37 14.75 -16.51 -11.19
N ILE A 38 15.48 -15.63 -10.50
CA ILE A 38 15.11 -15.19 -9.19
C ILE A 38 13.76 -14.53 -9.47
N SER A 39 12.71 -15.34 -9.49
CA SER A 39 11.40 -14.88 -9.11
C SER A 39 11.60 -14.42 -7.68
N ILE A 40 12.05 -13.17 -7.55
CA ILE A 40 11.79 -12.33 -6.40
C ILE A 40 10.38 -12.71 -6.05
N SER A 41 10.22 -13.39 -4.91
CA SER A 41 8.94 -13.91 -4.47
C SER A 41 8.03 -12.71 -4.41
N LYS A 42 7.33 -12.52 -5.53
CA LYS A 42 6.44 -11.42 -5.81
C LYS A 42 5.49 -11.59 -4.65
N THR A 43 5.47 -10.64 -3.73
CA THR A 43 4.40 -10.58 -2.75
C THR A 43 3.16 -10.15 -3.52
N GLU A 44 2.79 -10.94 -4.53
CA GLU A 44 1.46 -11.01 -5.05
C GLU A 44 0.67 -11.45 -3.83
N HIS A 45 0.01 -10.49 -3.20
CA HIS A 45 -1.23 -10.80 -2.53
C HIS A 45 -2.11 -11.44 -3.61
N ILE A 46 -2.01 -12.75 -3.76
CA ILE A 46 -2.97 -13.54 -4.51
C ILE A 46 -4.21 -13.51 -3.64
N TYR A 47 -4.98 -12.43 -3.77
CA TYR A 47 -6.33 -12.39 -3.26
C TYR A 47 -7.10 -13.46 -4.03
N ASN A 48 -7.20 -14.66 -3.45
CA ASN A 48 -7.98 -15.76 -4.02
C ASN A 48 -9.48 -15.41 -4.07
N SER A 49 -9.90 -14.39 -3.33
CA SER A 49 -11.26 -13.87 -3.25
C SER A 49 -11.27 -12.37 -3.47
N GLU A 50 -12.36 -11.86 -4.05
CA GLU A 50 -12.58 -10.42 -4.23
C GLU A 50 -12.50 -9.68 -2.87
N PRO A 51 -11.72 -8.59 -2.77
CA PRO A 51 -11.58 -7.85 -1.52
C PRO A 51 -12.87 -7.07 -1.21
N ALA A 52 -13.30 -7.10 0.05
CA ALA A 52 -14.49 -6.36 0.49
C ALA A 52 -14.29 -4.83 0.51
N TYR A 53 -13.04 -4.39 0.62
CA TYR A 53 -12.64 -2.99 0.59
C TYR A 53 -11.63 -2.75 -0.53
N ARG A 54 -11.75 -1.61 -1.21
CA ARG A 54 -10.96 -1.29 -2.39
C ARG A 54 -9.49 -1.05 -2.08
N PHE A 55 -9.18 -0.32 -1.01
CA PHE A 55 -7.82 0.14 -0.76
C PHE A 55 -7.19 -0.52 0.45
N CYS A 56 -5.93 -0.92 0.31
CA CYS A 56 -5.03 -1.16 1.43
C CYS A 56 -4.33 0.16 1.79
N THR A 57 -4.64 0.73 2.95
CA THR A 57 -4.09 2.02 3.40
C THR A 57 -3.10 1.80 4.54
N GLU A 58 -1.85 2.20 4.32
CA GLU A 58 -0.79 2.20 5.33
C GLU A 58 -0.41 3.64 5.67
N VAL A 59 -0.30 3.98 6.95
CA VAL A 59 0.10 5.31 7.43
C VAL A 59 1.11 5.20 8.56
N LEU A 60 2.16 6.00 8.49
CA LEU A 60 3.10 6.23 9.60
C LEU A 60 2.86 7.63 10.18
N LEU A 61 2.57 7.67 11.47
CA LEU A 61 2.37 8.89 12.23
C LEU A 61 3.57 9.18 13.15
N GLU A 62 3.84 10.46 13.33
CA GLU A 62 4.65 11.01 14.42
C GLU A 62 3.79 11.87 15.35
N ASN A 63 4.32 12.22 16.52
CA ASN A 63 3.65 13.04 17.53
C ASN A 63 2.27 12.49 17.92
N VAL A 64 2.17 11.16 18.05
CA VAL A 64 0.91 10.46 18.32
C VAL A 64 0.45 10.74 19.75
N THR A 65 -0.78 11.24 19.87
CA THR A 65 -1.40 11.66 21.14
C THR A 65 -2.29 10.61 21.79
N GLN A 66 -2.61 9.54 21.06
CA GLN A 66 -3.55 8.49 21.49
C GLN A 66 -2.88 7.13 21.68
N THR A 67 -3.47 6.32 22.56
CA THR A 67 -3.06 4.93 22.78
C THR A 67 -3.47 4.03 21.62
N LYS A 68 -2.82 2.86 21.51
CA LYS A 68 -3.18 1.84 20.51
C LYS A 68 -4.67 1.51 20.53
N GLN A 69 -5.26 1.36 21.71
CA GLN A 69 -6.66 0.98 21.89
C GLN A 69 -7.62 2.08 21.41
N GLU A 70 -7.30 3.34 21.68
CA GLU A 70 -8.08 4.49 21.20
C GLU A 70 -8.03 4.60 19.68
N ILE A 71 -6.84 4.45 19.08
CA ILE A 71 -6.66 4.43 17.62
C ILE A 71 -7.45 3.28 17.01
N GLN A 72 -7.35 2.07 17.58
CA GLN A 72 -8.08 0.90 17.08
C GLN A 72 -9.59 1.12 17.11
N LYS A 73 -10.11 1.68 18.21
CA LYS A 73 -11.53 1.99 18.37
C LYS A 73 -11.99 3.10 17.41
N GLY A 74 -11.19 4.14 17.22
CA GLY A 74 -11.51 5.22 16.30
C GLY A 74 -11.50 4.77 14.84
N LEU A 75 -10.61 3.84 14.49
CA LEU A 75 -10.47 3.35 13.12
C LEU A 75 -11.40 2.19 12.74
N SER A 76 -12.00 1.49 13.71
CA SER A 76 -12.82 0.30 13.43
C SER A 76 -14.07 0.57 12.59
N VAL A 77 -14.47 1.84 12.43
CA VAL A 77 -15.62 2.22 11.61
C VAL A 77 -15.27 2.44 10.14
N TYR A 78 -13.99 2.61 9.81
CA TYR A 78 -13.56 2.95 8.44
C TYR A 78 -13.20 1.72 7.59
N GLY A 79 -13.19 0.52 8.16
CA GLY A 79 -12.85 -0.67 7.39
C GLY A 79 -12.47 -1.89 8.21
N ASP A 80 -11.76 -2.82 7.57
CA ASP A 80 -11.33 -4.09 8.16
C ASP A 80 -9.80 -4.25 8.21
N SER A 81 -9.38 -5.43 8.70
CA SER A 81 -7.97 -5.84 8.70
C SER A 81 -7.04 -4.84 9.39
N LEU A 82 -7.56 -4.17 10.42
CA LEU A 82 -6.89 -3.08 11.11
C LEU A 82 -5.72 -3.59 11.96
N ILE A 83 -4.51 -3.14 11.63
CA ILE A 83 -3.30 -3.37 12.41
C ILE A 83 -2.79 -2.01 12.89
N VAL A 84 -2.56 -1.92 14.21
CA VAL A 84 -2.00 -0.72 14.83
C VAL A 84 -0.81 -1.13 15.69
N ALA A 85 0.36 -0.58 15.37
CA ALA A 85 1.58 -0.71 16.15
C ALA A 85 2.02 0.68 16.62
N VAL A 86 2.01 0.89 17.94
CA VAL A 86 2.43 2.15 18.58
C VAL A 86 3.73 1.91 19.33
N ASN A 87 4.72 2.78 19.13
CA ASN A 87 5.97 2.77 19.88
C ASN A 87 6.47 4.21 20.08
N ARG A 88 6.66 4.61 21.35
CA ARG A 88 6.95 6.00 21.74
C ARG A 88 5.86 6.93 21.16
N GLU A 89 6.26 7.98 20.46
CA GLU A 89 5.37 8.96 19.83
C GLU A 89 5.07 8.63 18.35
N LYS A 90 5.34 7.40 17.91
CA LYS A 90 5.08 6.94 16.54
C LYS A 90 4.04 5.83 16.49
N ALA A 91 3.23 5.83 15.44
CA ALA A 91 2.30 4.75 15.16
C ALA A 91 2.37 4.35 13.69
N ARG A 92 2.43 3.04 13.42
CA ARG A 92 2.22 2.47 12.09
C ARG A 92 0.85 1.80 12.06
N ILE A 93 0.05 2.20 11.07
CA ILE A 93 -1.31 1.76 10.88
C ILE A 93 -1.43 1.11 9.51
N HIS A 94 -2.16 0.00 9.45
CA HIS A 94 -2.64 -0.64 8.23
C HIS A 94 -4.13 -0.87 8.37
N ILE A 95 -4.92 -0.53 7.36
CA ILE A 95 -6.37 -0.76 7.33
C ILE A 95 -6.81 -0.98 5.88
N HIS A 96 -7.73 -1.90 5.64
CA HIS A 96 -8.42 -1.94 4.35
C HIS A 96 -9.67 -1.07 4.42
N SER A 97 -9.82 -0.12 3.49
CA SER A 97 -10.91 0.86 3.51
C SER A 97 -11.36 1.23 2.10
N ASN A 98 -12.59 1.73 1.98
CA ASN A 98 -13.09 2.38 0.77
C ASN A 98 -12.87 3.89 0.79
N GLU A 99 -12.50 4.46 1.94
CA GLU A 99 -12.38 5.90 2.18
C GLU A 99 -11.00 6.24 2.81
N PRO A 100 -9.87 6.07 2.08
CA PRO A 100 -8.54 6.37 2.63
C PRO A 100 -8.37 7.83 3.07
N ASP A 101 -9.10 8.75 2.44
CA ASP A 101 -9.13 10.16 2.81
C ASP A 101 -9.73 10.39 4.19
N GLN A 102 -10.79 9.67 4.56
CA GLN A 102 -11.41 9.76 5.89
C GLN A 102 -10.52 9.13 6.96
N VAL A 103 -9.87 8.00 6.64
CA VAL A 103 -8.85 7.38 7.49
C VAL A 103 -7.74 8.39 7.77
N LEU A 104 -7.18 9.03 6.73
CA LEU A 104 -6.10 9.99 6.91
C LEU A 104 -6.57 11.23 7.67
N ASN A 105 -7.76 11.75 7.38
CA ASN A 105 -8.34 12.90 8.09
C ASN A 105 -8.46 12.63 9.60
N TYR A 106 -8.95 11.46 9.99
CA TYR A 106 -8.97 11.05 11.41
C TYR A 106 -7.55 10.99 11.98
N LEU A 107 -6.64 10.32 11.29
CA LEU A 107 -5.27 10.13 11.77
C LEU A 107 -4.51 11.46 11.92
N SER A 108 -4.76 12.44 11.06
CA SER A 108 -4.21 13.80 11.14
C SER A 108 -4.68 14.59 12.37
N GLN A 109 -5.79 14.19 13.02
CA GLN A 109 -6.25 14.84 14.25
C GLN A 109 -5.48 14.37 15.50
N ILE A 110 -4.82 13.21 15.40
CA ILE A 110 -4.24 12.52 16.55
C ILE A 110 -2.71 12.38 16.46
N GLY A 111 -2.13 12.73 15.31
CA GLY A 111 -0.70 12.77 15.04
C GLY A 111 -0.41 13.37 13.67
N GLN A 112 0.86 13.50 13.33
CA GLN A 112 1.32 14.03 12.04
C GLN A 112 1.63 12.87 11.08
N PRO A 113 0.92 12.74 9.94
CA PRO A 113 1.29 11.77 8.92
C PRO A 113 2.60 12.15 8.25
N ILE A 114 3.59 11.25 8.33
CA ILE A 114 4.91 11.43 7.71
C ILE A 114 5.13 10.51 6.51
N GLN A 115 4.42 9.38 6.46
CA GLN A 115 4.41 8.48 5.31
C GLN A 115 3.04 7.88 5.15
N GLN A 116 2.66 7.63 3.90
CA GLN A 116 1.42 6.96 3.57
C GLN A 116 1.53 6.20 2.26
N LYS A 117 0.67 5.20 2.11
CA LYS A 117 0.53 4.37 0.93
C LYS A 117 -0.92 3.91 0.84
N ALA A 118 -1.45 3.87 -0.37
CA ALA A 118 -2.81 3.39 -0.63
C ALA A 118 -2.79 2.57 -1.93
N ASP A 119 -2.88 1.25 -1.80
CA ASP A 119 -2.89 0.33 -2.95
C ASP A 119 -4.32 -0.07 -3.30
N ASP A 120 -4.67 -0.02 -4.58
CA ASP A 120 -5.99 -0.44 -5.08
C ASP A 120 -6.06 -1.98 -5.22
N MET A 121 -6.45 -2.64 -4.13
CA MET A 121 -6.58 -4.10 -4.07
C MET A 121 -7.67 -4.61 -5.02
N LEU A 122 -8.75 -3.84 -5.22
CA LEU A 122 -9.84 -4.26 -6.10
C LEU A 122 -9.42 -4.23 -7.55
N LEU A 123 -8.75 -3.15 -8.01
CA LEU A 123 -8.18 -3.10 -9.34
C LEU A 123 -7.15 -4.21 -9.54
N GLN A 124 -6.27 -4.42 -8.56
CA GLN A 124 -5.29 -5.51 -8.61
C GLN A 124 -5.97 -6.89 -8.74
N TYR A 125 -7.03 -7.14 -7.97
CA TYR A 125 -7.82 -8.37 -8.07
C TYR A 125 -8.44 -8.52 -9.46
N GLN A 126 -9.10 -7.47 -9.97
CA GLN A 126 -9.77 -7.51 -11.27
C GLN A 126 -8.80 -7.74 -12.43
N VAL A 127 -7.63 -7.09 -12.43
CA VAL A 127 -6.61 -7.28 -13.48
C VAL A 127 -6.05 -8.70 -13.47
N ASN A 128 -5.89 -9.29 -12.28
CA ASN A 128 -5.34 -10.64 -12.14
C ASN A 128 -6.35 -11.76 -12.43
N GLN A 129 -7.61 -11.61 -12.01
CA GLN A 129 -8.63 -12.65 -12.16
C GLN A 129 -9.51 -12.47 -13.41
N HIS A 130 -9.67 -11.23 -13.89
CA HIS A 130 -10.62 -10.86 -14.94
C HIS A 130 -10.01 -9.94 -16.00
N LYS A 131 -8.77 -10.23 -16.42
CA LYS A 131 -8.03 -9.43 -17.40
C LYS A 131 -8.84 -9.17 -18.67
N LYS A 132 -9.06 -7.89 -19.01
CA LYS A 132 -9.86 -7.48 -20.19
C LYS A 132 -9.05 -7.42 -21.49
N ALA A 133 -7.78 -7.06 -21.42
CA ALA A 133 -6.92 -6.89 -22.58
C ALA A 133 -5.47 -7.27 -22.28
N SER A 134 -4.69 -7.58 -23.33
CA SER A 134 -3.25 -7.85 -23.21
C SER A 134 -2.40 -6.59 -22.98
N ILE A 135 -2.96 -5.41 -23.28
CA ILE A 135 -2.32 -4.11 -23.15
C ILE A 135 -2.97 -3.37 -21.98
N ALA A 136 -2.14 -2.84 -21.06
CA ALA A 136 -2.59 -1.99 -19.97
C ALA A 136 -2.64 -0.52 -20.41
N LEU A 137 -3.68 0.21 -19.96
CA LEU A 137 -3.74 1.66 -20.07
C LEU A 137 -3.26 2.27 -18.76
N VAL A 138 -2.38 3.26 -18.86
CA VAL A 138 -1.83 3.98 -17.72
C VAL A 138 -2.03 5.47 -17.95
N THR A 139 -2.52 6.16 -16.93
CA THR A 139 -2.67 7.61 -16.91
C THR A 139 -2.18 8.16 -15.57
N ASP A 140 -2.27 9.47 -15.38
CA ASP A 140 -2.03 10.13 -14.10
C ASP A 140 -3.33 10.69 -13.50
N SER A 141 -3.28 11.13 -12.24
CA SER A 141 -4.48 11.65 -11.57
C SER A 141 -5.00 12.98 -12.16
N VAL A 142 -4.18 13.71 -12.92
CA VAL A 142 -4.54 15.00 -13.53
C VAL A 142 -5.51 14.82 -14.69
N ALA A 143 -5.51 13.64 -15.34
CA ALA A 143 -6.48 13.30 -16.37
C ALA A 143 -7.96 13.37 -15.92
N ASP A 144 -8.20 13.33 -14.60
CA ASP A 144 -9.51 13.59 -13.98
C ASP A 144 -10.65 12.72 -14.50
N LEU A 145 -10.34 11.43 -14.74
CA LEU A 145 -11.33 10.44 -15.14
C LEU A 145 -12.15 9.95 -13.93
N PRO A 146 -13.46 9.64 -14.11
CA PRO A 146 -14.28 9.09 -13.04
C PRO A 146 -13.74 7.75 -12.49
N ALA A 147 -13.82 7.57 -11.17
CA ALA A 147 -13.27 6.39 -10.49
C ALA A 147 -13.87 5.07 -10.98
N ASP A 148 -15.18 5.04 -11.25
CA ASP A 148 -15.87 3.86 -11.76
C ASP A 148 -15.42 3.54 -13.19
N TYR A 149 -15.22 4.56 -14.03
CA TYR A 149 -14.72 4.37 -15.39
C TYR A 149 -13.30 3.78 -15.40
N LEU A 150 -12.42 4.26 -14.51
CA LEU A 150 -11.07 3.73 -14.34
C LEU A 150 -11.09 2.25 -13.95
N LEU A 151 -11.90 1.90 -12.95
CA LEU A 151 -12.01 0.53 -12.45
C LEU A 151 -12.62 -0.39 -13.51
N ASP A 152 -13.77 -0.02 -14.08
CA ASP A 152 -14.47 -0.79 -15.09
C ASP A 152 -13.59 -1.05 -16.32
N ASN A 153 -12.68 -0.14 -16.68
CA ASN A 153 -11.81 -0.31 -17.84
C ASN A 153 -10.40 -0.81 -17.48
N GLN A 154 -10.14 -1.17 -16.23
CA GLN A 154 -8.82 -1.61 -15.74
C GLN A 154 -7.71 -0.62 -16.08
N ILE A 155 -8.00 0.68 -15.98
CA ILE A 155 -7.04 1.76 -16.25
C ILE A 155 -6.25 2.02 -14.97
N HIS A 156 -4.93 1.91 -15.06
CA HIS A 156 -4.04 2.20 -13.95
C HIS A 156 -3.78 3.70 -13.85
N VAL A 157 -3.75 4.23 -12.63
CA VAL A 157 -3.50 5.65 -12.37
C VAL A 157 -2.21 5.80 -11.57
N LEU A 158 -1.31 6.66 -12.04
CA LEU A 158 -0.18 7.20 -11.30
C LEU A 158 -0.65 8.45 -10.54
N PRO A 159 -0.89 8.37 -9.22
CA PRO A 159 -1.40 9.53 -8.50
C PRO A 159 -0.29 10.57 -8.30
N MET A 160 -0.63 11.84 -8.53
CA MET A 160 0.24 12.94 -8.11
C MET A 160 0.24 13.06 -6.60
N ASN A 161 1.33 13.58 -6.04
CA ASN A 161 1.38 13.95 -4.64
C ASN A 161 1.08 15.44 -4.50
N ILE A 162 0.29 15.80 -3.48
CA ILE A 162 -0.02 17.18 -3.11
C ILE A 162 0.56 17.45 -1.72
N LEU A 163 1.50 18.39 -1.63
CA LEU A 163 2.09 18.82 -0.37
C LEU A 163 1.29 20.00 0.20
N LEU A 164 0.72 19.82 1.39
CA LEU A 164 0.11 20.89 2.19
C LEU A 164 0.79 20.95 3.55
N GLY A 165 1.48 22.04 3.84
CA GLY A 165 2.37 22.14 5.00
C GLY A 165 3.47 21.08 4.91
N ASP A 166 3.54 20.23 5.94
CA ASP A 166 4.53 19.15 6.05
C ASP A 166 3.96 17.77 5.65
N THR A 167 2.70 17.71 5.20
CA THR A 167 2.04 16.44 4.86
C THR A 167 1.86 16.32 3.35
N SER A 168 2.38 15.23 2.79
CA SER A 168 2.20 14.86 1.39
C SER A 168 0.97 13.96 1.26
N TYR A 169 -0.03 14.40 0.51
CA TYR A 169 -1.29 13.71 0.20
C TYR A 169 -1.22 13.01 -1.17
N ILE A 170 -1.94 11.89 -1.34
CA ILE A 170 -2.07 11.19 -2.63
C ILE A 170 -3.36 11.71 -3.27
N ASP A 171 -3.24 12.40 -4.41
CA ASP A 171 -4.35 13.05 -5.10
C ASP A 171 -5.50 12.07 -5.37
N LYS A 172 -6.73 12.47 -5.02
CA LYS A 172 -8.00 11.71 -5.15
C LYS A 172 -8.10 10.41 -4.35
N ILE A 173 -7.05 10.00 -3.66
CA ILE A 173 -7.06 8.79 -2.84
C ILE A 173 -7.09 9.16 -1.37
N THR A 174 -6.08 9.90 -0.89
CA THR A 174 -6.01 10.31 0.52
C THR A 174 -6.35 11.78 0.74
N ILE A 175 -6.66 12.51 -0.33
CA ILE A 175 -7.28 13.83 -0.28
C ILE A 175 -8.27 13.99 -1.44
N GLN A 176 -9.50 14.39 -1.12
CA GLN A 176 -10.52 14.74 -2.10
C GLN A 176 -10.46 16.24 -2.44
N SER A 177 -10.95 16.63 -3.62
CA SER A 177 -10.87 18.02 -4.08
C SER A 177 -11.55 19.00 -3.10
N SER A 178 -12.69 18.62 -2.52
CA SER A 178 -13.39 19.44 -1.51
C SER A 178 -12.52 19.65 -0.26
N GLN A 179 -11.95 18.58 0.28
CA GLN A 179 -11.05 18.62 1.42
C GLN A 179 -9.83 19.49 1.13
N PHE A 180 -9.22 19.35 -0.05
CA PHE A 180 -8.11 20.19 -0.48
C PHE A 180 -8.43 21.67 -0.41
N PHE A 181 -9.56 22.11 -0.99
CA PHE A 181 -9.93 23.53 -0.97
C PHE A 181 -10.22 24.04 0.44
N GLU A 182 -10.83 23.23 1.30
CA GLU A 182 -11.04 23.59 2.71
C GLU A 182 -9.74 23.72 3.48
N MET A 183 -8.83 22.76 3.33
CA MET A 183 -7.53 22.75 4.01
C MET A 183 -6.64 23.89 3.53
N ASN A 184 -6.58 24.14 2.22
CA ASN A 184 -5.78 25.21 1.63
C ASN A 184 -6.27 26.61 2.09
N LYS A 185 -7.59 26.80 2.25
CA LYS A 185 -8.16 28.04 2.83
C LYS A 185 -7.80 28.21 4.31
N LYS A 186 -7.80 27.12 5.09
CA LYS A 186 -7.55 27.16 6.54
C LYS A 186 -6.06 27.35 6.89
N GLN A 187 -5.16 26.66 6.18
CA GLN A 187 -3.75 26.67 6.51
C GLN A 187 -3.03 27.92 6.02
N GLY A 188 -3.54 28.60 5.00
CA GLY A 188 -2.90 29.80 4.44
C GLY A 188 -1.51 29.56 3.82
N VAL A 189 -1.08 28.29 3.74
CA VAL A 189 0.16 27.85 3.11
C VAL A 189 -0.14 27.46 1.66
N ARG A 190 0.72 27.87 0.75
CA ARG A 190 0.61 27.51 -0.66
C ARG A 190 0.87 26.02 -0.84
N ALA A 191 -0.13 25.27 -1.29
CA ALA A 191 0.06 23.89 -1.70
C ALA A 191 0.99 23.78 -2.92
N THR A 192 1.78 22.71 -2.96
CA THR A 192 2.59 22.33 -4.12
C THR A 192 2.27 20.90 -4.52
N SER A 193 2.67 20.51 -5.73
CA SER A 193 2.52 19.14 -6.21
C SER A 193 3.86 18.58 -6.63
N SER A 194 4.00 17.25 -6.57
CA SER A 194 5.16 16.54 -7.10
C SER A 194 4.74 15.34 -7.94
N GLN A 195 5.59 15.02 -8.91
CA GLN A 195 5.42 13.82 -9.72
C GLN A 195 5.60 12.55 -8.85
N PRO A 196 5.04 11.41 -9.27
CA PRO A 196 5.30 10.12 -8.64
C PRO A 196 6.79 9.83 -8.69
N THR A 197 7.28 9.14 -7.66
CA THR A 197 8.67 8.69 -7.66
C THR A 197 8.87 7.63 -8.73
N MET A 198 10.11 7.47 -9.22
CA MET A 198 10.45 6.35 -10.12
C MET A 198 10.09 5.00 -9.50
N LYS A 199 10.24 4.86 -8.18
CA LYS A 199 9.86 3.64 -7.47
C LYS A 199 8.35 3.37 -7.54
N THR A 200 7.52 4.41 -7.49
CA THR A 200 6.07 4.29 -7.68
C THR A 200 5.74 3.81 -9.08
N VAL A 201 6.42 4.34 -10.10
CA VAL A 201 6.24 3.94 -11.51
C VAL A 201 6.71 2.50 -11.74
N GLU A 202 7.85 2.11 -11.16
CA GLU A 202 8.36 0.74 -11.21
C GLU A 202 7.50 -0.26 -10.46
N ASN A 203 6.80 0.16 -9.39
CA ASN A 203 5.89 -0.70 -8.65
C ASN A 203 4.52 -0.82 -9.33
N LEU A 204 4.06 0.25 -10.00
CA LEU A 204 3.21 0.11 -11.19
C LEU A 204 3.96 -0.78 -12.21
N PHE A 205 3.50 -1.22 -13.36
CA PHE A 205 4.33 -1.98 -14.34
C PHE A 205 4.89 -3.36 -13.92
N LEU A 206 5.30 -3.61 -12.67
CA LEU A 206 5.69 -4.93 -12.14
C LEU A 206 4.48 -5.84 -11.88
N PHE A 207 3.26 -5.32 -12.07
CA PHE A 207 2.01 -6.06 -11.98
C PHE A 207 1.98 -7.25 -12.94
#